data_AF-A0AAV3XAT1-F1
#
_entry.id   AF-A0AAV3XAT1-F1
#
_cell.length_a   1.000
_cell.length_b   1.000
_cell.length_c   1.000
_cell.angle_alpha   90.00
_cell.angle_beta   90.00
_cell.angle_gamma   90.00
#
_symmetry.space_group_name_H-M   'P 1'
#
loop_
_entity.id
_entity.type
_entity.pdbx_description
1 polymer ?
#
loop_
_entity_poly.entity_id
_entity_poly.type
_entity_poly.pdbx_seq_one_letter_code
_entity_poly.pdbx_strand_id
1 'polypeptide(L)'
;MKILGISAYYHDSAAALVINGEIVAASQQERFSRQKHDARFPGDAISYCLREASFKIKELDNIVFYEKPFIMSPQKIVYSIQALRGIAASLVVLFHTQGLIEIFSDQYNVDNGLLNNFFHLKDFGAIGVDIFFFVMSGFVMVIVTKNKFHQREISVKFFLKIIFRVVPIYWFYTTLTILLVLFYNNFFSKMFFTFSASFFDAITSMKTIFYSYFFIPPSSSFRKFYPILSVGWSLNVEMYFYIILAFTLRFIPEKYFLLFIITFFSLSSSASIFINNPGAILSLITAPICLEFVFGCLIGVWYLKGVDLTVKQSKLLFWTGVASISTYIFFQYPQYSGTLAWWQDSVRFFWWGIPSALLIAGAVFLEKAIDYKPHSFLLSLGNTSYSIYLIHMFVLSFIMTLWFDLNLHQLIPIDLLILISWVVSITAGYCSYIILEKPLIEYLSSNSLFLSLGEKSRV
;
A
#
# COMPACT_ATOMS: atom_id res chain seq x y z
N MET A 1 40.84 25.82 -13.13
CA MET A 1 39.63 25.13 -12.65
C MET A 1 38.89 24.52 -13.83
N LYS A 2 38.82 23.19 -13.88
CA LYS A 2 38.16 22.38 -14.91
C LYS A 2 36.87 21.78 -14.31
N ILE A 3 35.73 22.20 -14.84
CA ILE A 3 34.41 21.86 -14.30
C ILE A 3 33.59 21.16 -15.37
N LEU A 4 33.09 19.96 -15.06
CA LEU A 4 32.12 19.26 -15.89
C LEU A 4 30.71 19.50 -15.36
N GLY A 5 29.91 20.26 -16.08
CA GLY A 5 28.48 20.46 -15.86
C GLY A 5 27.66 19.32 -16.47
N ILE A 6 26.74 18.72 -15.69
CA ILE A 6 25.86 17.64 -16.13
C ILE A 6 24.40 18.03 -15.89
N SER A 7 23.57 17.80 -16.91
CA SER A 7 22.10 17.81 -16.84
C SER A 7 21.55 16.45 -17.22
N ALA A 8 20.71 15.85 -16.37
CA ALA A 8 20.15 14.51 -16.59
C ALA A 8 18.82 14.33 -15.84
N TYR A 9 18.04 13.30 -16.20
CA TYR A 9 16.85 12.82 -15.48
C TYR A 9 15.59 13.70 -15.53
N TYR A 10 15.57 14.80 -16.29
CA TYR A 10 14.37 15.62 -16.52
C TYR A 10 13.94 15.62 -17.98
N HIS A 11 14.40 16.63 -18.72
CA HIS A 11 14.23 16.87 -20.14
C HIS A 11 15.58 17.39 -20.65
N ASP A 12 15.98 16.99 -21.86
CA ASP A 12 17.21 17.43 -22.52
C ASP A 12 18.50 17.18 -21.73
N SER A 13 18.84 15.90 -21.53
CA SER A 13 20.09 15.54 -20.88
C SER A 13 21.29 16.06 -21.69
N ALA A 14 22.25 16.68 -21.01
CA ALA A 14 23.35 17.40 -21.64
C ALA A 14 24.60 17.41 -20.75
N ALA A 15 25.74 17.67 -21.37
CA ALA A 15 27.01 17.86 -20.69
C ALA A 15 27.73 19.09 -21.24
N ALA A 16 28.41 19.83 -20.36
CA ALA A 16 29.25 20.96 -20.73
C ALA A 16 30.54 20.94 -19.91
N LEU A 17 31.67 21.15 -20.57
CA LEU A 17 32.99 21.24 -19.96
C LEU A 17 33.46 22.70 -20.01
N VAL A 18 33.74 23.25 -18.82
CA VAL A 18 34.20 24.63 -18.63
C VAL A 18 35.60 24.60 -18.03
N ILE A 19 36.54 25.31 -18.66
CA ILE A 19 37.93 25.40 -18.20
C ILE A 19 38.27 26.87 -17.98
N ASN A 20 38.64 27.22 -16.75
CA ASN A 20 39.02 28.58 -16.35
C ASN A 20 37.98 29.66 -16.73
N GLY A 21 36.69 29.28 -16.77
CA GLY A 21 35.58 30.18 -17.12
C GLY A 21 35.19 30.13 -18.61
N GLU A 22 35.92 29.43 -19.46
CA GLU A 22 35.61 29.29 -20.88
C GLU A 22 34.95 27.94 -21.18
N ILE A 23 33.93 27.94 -22.04
CA ILE A 23 33.22 26.73 -22.46
C ILE A 23 34.04 26.07 -23.58
N VAL A 24 34.61 24.90 -23.28
CA VAL A 24 35.46 24.16 -24.23
C VAL A 24 34.63 23.20 -25.09
N ALA A 25 33.65 22.54 -24.48
CA ALA A 25 32.75 21.65 -25.19
C ALA A 25 31.39 21.61 -24.51
N ALA A 26 30.31 21.57 -25.30
CA ALA A 26 28.95 21.38 -24.80
C ALA A 26 28.14 20.60 -25.83
N SER A 27 27.39 19.60 -25.37
CA SER A 27 26.52 18.81 -26.25
C SER A 27 25.32 18.23 -25.51
N GLN A 28 24.23 18.03 -26.25
CA GLN A 28 23.02 17.38 -25.76
C GLN A 28 23.00 15.90 -26.16
N GLN A 29 22.53 15.05 -25.26
CA GLN A 29 22.46 13.60 -25.43
C GLN A 29 21.57 13.19 -26.61
N GLU A 30 20.50 13.96 -26.90
CA GLU A 30 19.59 13.69 -28.03
C GLU A 30 20.29 13.64 -29.39
N ARG A 31 21.43 14.33 -29.56
CA ARG A 31 22.21 14.31 -30.81
C ARG A 31 22.90 12.97 -31.03
N PHE A 32 23.19 12.24 -29.95
CA PHE A 32 23.80 10.91 -30.00
C PHE A 32 22.75 9.82 -29.98
N SER A 33 21.73 9.94 -29.12
CA SER A 33 20.69 8.93 -29.00
C SER A 33 19.64 8.98 -30.11
N ARG A 34 19.58 10.09 -30.87
CA ARG A 34 18.54 10.40 -31.87
C ARG A 34 17.11 10.34 -31.32
N GLN A 35 16.96 10.43 -30.00
CA GLN A 35 15.68 10.53 -29.31
C GLN A 35 15.53 11.98 -28.85
N LYS A 36 14.51 12.68 -29.37
CA LYS A 36 14.20 14.04 -28.92
C LYS A 36 13.89 14.04 -27.43
N HIS A 37 14.43 15.02 -26.70
CA HIS A 37 14.20 15.19 -25.26
C HIS A 37 14.63 14.01 -24.37
N ASP A 38 15.77 13.40 -24.71
CA ASP A 38 16.30 12.26 -23.96
C ASP A 38 16.60 12.63 -22.49
N ALA A 39 15.90 11.96 -21.56
CA ALA A 39 16.04 12.16 -20.11
C ALA A 39 17.08 11.22 -19.47
N ARG A 40 17.70 10.32 -20.23
CA ARG A 40 18.66 9.34 -19.70
C ARG A 40 19.99 9.98 -19.35
N PHE A 41 20.80 9.27 -18.55
CA PHE A 41 22.13 9.74 -18.19
C PHE A 41 22.97 10.07 -19.44
N PRO A 42 23.55 11.29 -19.56
CA PRO A 42 24.19 11.78 -20.78
C PRO A 42 25.60 11.21 -20.97
N GLY A 43 25.75 9.89 -20.99
CA GLY A 43 27.04 9.21 -21.10
C GLY A 43 27.79 9.53 -22.39
N ASP A 44 27.07 9.64 -23.50
CA ASP A 44 27.67 9.92 -24.81
C ASP A 44 28.09 11.40 -24.92
N ALA A 45 27.26 12.32 -24.41
CA ALA A 45 27.59 13.73 -24.38
C ALA A 45 28.79 14.03 -23.46
N ILE A 46 28.90 13.35 -22.31
CA ILE A 46 30.08 13.45 -21.43
C ILE A 46 31.33 12.94 -22.17
N SER A 47 31.22 11.78 -22.81
CA SER A 47 32.32 11.17 -23.56
C SER A 47 32.79 12.07 -24.71
N TYR A 48 31.87 12.75 -25.39
CA TYR A 48 32.19 13.76 -26.40
C TYR A 48 32.97 14.93 -25.81
N CYS A 49 32.49 15.54 -24.72
CA CYS A 49 33.15 16.69 -24.11
C CYS A 49 34.57 16.38 -23.62
N LEU A 50 34.79 15.16 -23.10
CA LEU A 50 36.11 14.70 -22.67
C LEU A 50 37.06 14.42 -23.84
N ARG A 51 36.54 13.87 -24.95
CA ARG A 51 37.32 13.65 -26.17
C ARG A 51 37.75 14.96 -26.82
N GLU A 52 36.83 15.92 -26.94
CA GLU A 52 37.12 17.22 -27.56
C GLU A 52 38.23 17.97 -26.82
N ALA A 53 38.22 17.89 -25.49
CA ALA A 53 39.25 18.51 -24.66
C ALA A 53 40.47 17.62 -24.41
N SER A 54 40.52 16.41 -24.99
CA SER A 54 41.60 15.41 -24.81
C SER A 54 41.94 15.11 -23.34
N PHE A 55 40.94 15.14 -22.45
CA PHE A 55 41.13 14.92 -21.01
C PHE A 55 40.54 13.60 -20.52
N LYS A 56 41.17 13.05 -19.47
CA LYS A 56 40.60 11.94 -18.70
C LYS A 56 39.77 12.46 -17.53
N ILE A 57 38.77 11.70 -17.10
CA ILE A 57 37.89 12.04 -15.96
C ILE A 57 38.68 12.38 -14.69
N LYS A 58 39.84 11.74 -14.48
CA LYS A 58 40.71 11.96 -13.31
C LYS A 58 41.36 13.35 -13.26
N GLU A 59 41.33 14.10 -14.35
CA GLU A 59 41.96 15.42 -14.47
C GLU A 59 40.96 16.57 -14.28
N LEU A 60 39.71 16.25 -13.94
CA LEU A 60 38.67 17.24 -13.62
C LEU A 60 38.81 17.69 -12.17
N ASP A 61 38.69 19.00 -11.94
CA ASP A 61 38.73 19.56 -10.58
C ASP A 61 37.37 19.37 -9.89
N ASN A 62 36.27 19.55 -10.62
CA ASN A 62 34.91 19.43 -10.10
C ASN A 62 33.94 18.86 -11.14
N ILE A 63 32.94 18.13 -10.66
CA ILE A 63 31.76 17.73 -11.44
C ILE A 63 30.54 18.37 -10.79
N VAL A 64 29.80 19.16 -11.56
CA VAL A 64 28.67 19.94 -11.09
C VAL A 64 27.41 19.41 -11.77
N PHE A 65 26.46 18.97 -10.95
CA PHE A 65 25.10 18.71 -11.41
C PHE A 65 24.29 19.99 -11.20
N TYR A 66 23.57 20.47 -12.22
CA TYR A 66 22.91 21.79 -12.16
C TYR A 66 21.79 21.85 -11.09
N GLU A 67 21.28 20.70 -10.68
CA GLU A 67 20.34 20.55 -9.58
C GLU A 67 21.00 19.95 -8.34
N LYS A 68 20.35 20.12 -7.17
CA LYS A 68 20.72 19.33 -6.00
C LYS A 68 20.33 17.87 -6.28
N PRO A 69 21.28 16.92 -6.37
CA PRO A 69 20.96 15.51 -6.70
C PRO A 69 19.97 14.86 -5.71
N PHE A 70 19.78 15.46 -4.53
CA PHE A 70 18.81 15.05 -3.52
C PHE A 70 17.34 15.36 -3.86
N ILE A 71 17.08 16.23 -4.85
CA ILE A 71 15.70 16.60 -5.25
C ILE A 71 15.19 15.65 -6.36
N MET A 72 16.10 14.92 -7.02
CA MET A 72 15.81 14.17 -8.24
C MET A 72 16.18 12.68 -8.20
N SER A 73 16.26 12.07 -7.01
CA SER A 73 16.06 10.62 -6.97
C SER A 73 14.62 10.34 -7.43
N PRO A 74 14.36 9.38 -8.34
CA PRO A 74 13.01 8.96 -8.66
C PRO A 74 12.32 8.57 -7.35
N GLN A 75 11.49 9.49 -6.84
CA GLN A 75 10.71 9.45 -5.61
C GLN A 75 11.32 8.53 -4.54
N LYS A 76 12.11 9.07 -3.61
CA LYS A 76 12.58 8.32 -2.41
C LYS A 76 11.34 7.76 -1.71
N ILE A 77 10.96 6.53 -2.05
CA ILE A 77 9.98 5.77 -1.27
C ILE A 77 10.70 5.59 0.04
N VAL A 78 10.17 6.23 1.07
CA VAL A 78 10.71 6.15 2.42
C VAL A 78 10.86 4.65 2.75
N TYR A 79 12.09 4.18 2.92
CA TYR A 79 12.37 2.74 2.95
C TYR A 79 11.68 2.07 4.15
N SER A 80 11.57 2.79 5.25
CA SER A 80 10.80 2.38 6.43
C SER A 80 9.32 2.16 6.10
N ILE A 81 8.72 2.94 5.20
CA ILE A 81 7.35 2.69 4.72
C ILE A 81 7.28 1.37 3.96
N GLN A 82 8.27 1.04 3.11
CA GLN A 82 8.30 -0.29 2.45
C GLN A 82 8.47 -1.42 3.46
N ALA A 83 9.37 -1.28 4.43
CA ALA A 83 9.57 -2.29 5.47
C ALA A 83 8.29 -2.50 6.31
N LEU A 84 7.66 -1.42 6.76
CA LEU A 84 6.41 -1.46 7.52
C LEU A 84 5.27 -2.07 6.70
N ARG A 85 5.26 -1.85 5.38
CA ARG A 85 4.33 -2.47 4.44
C ARG A 85 4.40 -3.99 4.45
N GLY A 86 5.62 -4.53 4.37
CA GLY A 86 5.85 -5.98 4.40
C GLY A 86 5.48 -6.58 5.75
N ILE A 87 5.88 -5.92 6.84
CA ILE A 87 5.53 -6.34 8.20
C ILE A 87 4.01 -6.36 8.38
N ALA A 88 3.33 -5.29 7.99
CA ALA A 88 1.90 -5.17 8.18
C ALA A 88 1.13 -6.22 7.35
N ALA A 89 1.51 -6.48 6.10
CA ALA A 89 0.92 -7.59 5.33
C ALA A 89 1.15 -8.95 6.00
N SER A 90 2.33 -9.19 6.58
CA SER A 90 2.61 -10.43 7.32
C SER A 90 1.78 -10.57 8.60
N LEU A 91 1.47 -9.47 9.29
CA LEU A 91 0.59 -9.43 10.46
C LEU A 91 -0.87 -9.75 10.07
N VAL A 92 -1.33 -9.24 8.93
CA VAL A 92 -2.67 -9.57 8.41
C VAL A 92 -2.81 -11.06 8.11
N VAL A 93 -1.76 -11.72 7.59
CA VAL A 93 -1.76 -13.18 7.39
C VAL A 93 -1.93 -13.91 8.71
N LEU A 94 -1.22 -13.48 9.77
CA LEU A 94 -1.35 -14.09 11.09
C LEU A 94 -2.77 -13.94 11.65
N PHE A 95 -3.35 -12.75 11.54
CA PHE A 95 -4.74 -12.49 11.96
C PHE A 95 -5.74 -13.44 11.30
N HIS A 96 -5.67 -13.58 9.97
CA HIS A 96 -6.58 -14.47 9.25
C HIS A 96 -6.30 -15.95 9.55
N THR A 97 -5.04 -16.32 9.80
CA THR A 97 -4.68 -17.69 10.20
C THR A 97 -5.33 -18.04 11.54
N GLN A 98 -5.20 -17.15 12.53
CA GLN A 98 -5.78 -17.34 13.86
C GLN A 98 -7.32 -17.36 13.82
N GLY A 99 -7.93 -16.45 13.07
CA GLY A 99 -9.39 -16.41 12.89
C GLY A 99 -9.94 -17.66 12.21
N LEU A 100 -9.23 -18.23 11.22
CA LEU A 100 -9.62 -19.51 10.62
C LEU A 100 -9.46 -20.67 11.60
N ILE A 101 -8.34 -20.74 12.32
CA ILE A 101 -8.12 -21.79 13.32
C ILE A 101 -9.24 -21.81 14.34
N GLU A 102 -9.68 -20.65 14.85
CA GLU A 102 -10.77 -20.57 15.82
C GLU A 102 -12.08 -21.14 15.26
N ILE A 103 -12.48 -20.73 14.04
CA ILE A 103 -13.70 -21.24 13.39
C ILE A 103 -13.67 -22.77 13.29
N PHE A 104 -12.53 -23.32 12.90
CA PHE A 104 -12.35 -24.76 12.78
C PHE A 104 -12.23 -25.44 14.16
N SER A 105 -11.58 -24.82 15.12
CA SER A 105 -11.42 -25.34 16.47
C SER A 105 -12.76 -25.43 17.21
N ASP A 106 -13.60 -24.40 17.10
CA ASP A 106 -14.97 -24.37 17.64
C ASP A 106 -15.85 -25.46 16.99
N GLN A 107 -15.67 -25.70 15.70
CA GLN A 107 -16.45 -26.69 14.96
C GLN A 107 -16.03 -28.14 15.28
N TYR A 108 -14.74 -28.39 15.52
CA TYR A 108 -14.16 -29.72 15.69
C TYR A 108 -13.68 -30.02 17.13
N ASN A 109 -13.92 -29.09 18.08
CA ASN A 109 -13.62 -29.20 19.50
C ASN A 109 -12.14 -29.55 19.80
N VAL A 110 -11.22 -28.85 19.15
CA VAL A 110 -9.76 -29.00 19.31
C VAL A 110 -9.25 -27.96 20.32
N ASP A 111 -8.21 -28.27 21.10
CA ASP A 111 -7.61 -27.27 21.99
C ASP A 111 -6.95 -26.14 21.19
N ASN A 112 -7.24 -24.88 21.52
CA ASN A 112 -6.81 -23.69 20.78
C ASN A 112 -5.28 -23.44 20.69
N GLY A 113 -4.42 -24.35 21.16
CA GLY A 113 -2.97 -24.17 21.16
C GLY A 113 -2.51 -23.06 22.10
N LEU A 114 -1.19 -22.92 22.28
CA LEU A 114 -0.65 -21.90 23.17
C LEU A 114 -0.77 -20.51 22.54
N LEU A 115 -0.54 -20.34 21.24
CA LEU A 115 -0.51 -19.01 20.59
C LEU A 115 -1.87 -18.31 20.52
N ASN A 116 -3.00 -19.03 20.44
CA ASN A 116 -4.32 -18.38 20.54
C ASN A 116 -4.71 -18.10 21.99
N ASN A 117 -4.25 -18.92 22.94
CA ASN A 117 -4.49 -18.72 24.37
C ASN A 117 -3.50 -17.74 25.02
N PHE A 118 -2.39 -17.41 24.35
CA PHE A 118 -1.36 -16.50 24.83
C PHE A 118 -1.80 -15.05 24.62
N PHE A 119 -2.22 -14.40 25.71
CA PHE A 119 -2.34 -12.94 25.85
C PHE A 119 -3.13 -12.25 24.71
N HIS A 120 -4.21 -12.87 24.22
CA HIS A 120 -5.12 -12.23 23.26
C HIS A 120 -4.44 -11.73 21.96
N LEU A 121 -3.37 -12.40 21.54
CA LEU A 121 -2.69 -12.14 20.27
C LEU A 121 -3.58 -12.34 19.04
N LYS A 122 -4.80 -12.87 19.22
CA LYS A 122 -5.83 -13.07 18.20
C LYS A 122 -6.08 -11.81 17.34
N ASP A 123 -6.26 -10.66 17.98
CA ASP A 123 -6.58 -9.42 17.27
C ASP A 123 -5.34 -8.60 16.91
N PHE A 124 -4.15 -9.03 17.35
CA PHE A 124 -2.91 -8.28 17.14
C PHE A 124 -2.61 -8.05 15.66
N GLY A 125 -2.83 -9.07 14.83
CA GLY A 125 -2.55 -8.96 13.40
C GLY A 125 -3.50 -8.00 12.66
N ALA A 126 -4.64 -7.62 13.25
CA ALA A 126 -5.59 -6.68 12.68
C ALA A 126 -4.97 -5.27 12.52
N ILE A 127 -4.01 -4.90 13.38
CA ILE A 127 -3.27 -3.64 13.26
C ILE A 127 -2.54 -3.51 11.93
N GLY A 128 -2.22 -4.64 11.31
CA GLY A 128 -1.63 -4.67 9.99
C GLY A 128 -2.49 -3.87 9.02
N VAL A 129 -3.81 -3.85 9.16
CA VAL A 129 -4.70 -3.08 8.29
C VAL A 129 -4.57 -1.58 8.54
N ASP A 130 -4.47 -1.14 9.80
CA ASP A 130 -4.41 0.28 10.19
C ASP A 130 -3.09 0.93 9.78
N ILE A 131 -2.00 0.22 10.05
CA ILE A 131 -0.66 0.61 9.59
C ILE A 131 -0.61 0.57 8.05
N PHE A 132 -1.04 -0.53 7.43
CA PHE A 132 -0.85 -0.78 5.99
C PHE A 132 -1.75 0.05 5.08
N PHE A 133 -3.07 0.00 5.31
CA PHE A 133 -4.07 0.49 4.36
C PHE A 133 -4.52 1.92 4.63
N PHE A 134 -4.50 2.38 5.88
CA PHE A 134 -5.10 3.69 6.20
C PHE A 134 -4.04 4.76 6.41
N VAL A 135 -3.23 4.66 7.46
CA VAL A 135 -2.27 5.70 7.81
C VAL A 135 -1.18 5.82 6.75
N MET A 136 -0.61 4.70 6.26
CA MET A 136 0.40 4.77 5.20
C MET A 136 -0.16 5.29 3.87
N SER A 137 -1.41 4.99 3.53
CA SER A 137 -2.05 5.51 2.33
C SER A 137 -2.15 7.03 2.37
N GLY A 138 -2.60 7.61 3.50
CA GLY A 138 -2.61 9.07 3.69
C GLY A 138 -1.23 9.70 3.54
N PHE A 139 -0.22 9.09 4.16
CA PHE A 139 1.16 9.57 4.10
C PHE A 139 1.72 9.57 2.67
N VAL A 140 1.61 8.42 1.98
CA VAL A 140 2.13 8.27 0.62
C VAL A 140 1.39 9.18 -0.35
N MET A 141 0.07 9.33 -0.21
CA MET A 141 -0.72 10.20 -1.08
C MET A 141 -0.28 11.67 -0.99
N VAL A 142 0.03 12.19 0.20
CA VAL A 142 0.52 13.57 0.34
C VAL A 142 1.90 13.75 -0.31
N ILE A 143 2.81 12.78 -0.13
CA ILE A 143 4.14 12.86 -0.74
C ILE A 143 4.05 12.81 -2.26
N VAL A 144 3.23 11.92 -2.80
CA VAL A 144 3.11 11.73 -4.25
C VAL A 144 2.39 12.89 -4.92
N THR A 145 1.49 13.60 -4.21
CA THR A 145 0.70 14.71 -4.77
C THR A 145 1.34 16.08 -4.65
N LYS A 146 2.47 16.21 -3.94
CA LYS A 146 3.21 17.48 -3.83
C LYS A 146 3.49 18.09 -5.21
N ASN A 147 3.25 19.39 -5.36
CA ASN A 147 3.45 20.17 -6.59
C ASN A 147 2.60 19.74 -7.80
N LYS A 148 1.51 18.98 -7.61
CA LYS A 148 0.65 18.47 -8.70
C LYS A 148 -0.75 19.09 -8.75
N PHE A 149 -1.00 20.13 -7.96
CA PHE A 149 -2.32 20.77 -7.87
C PHE A 149 -2.70 21.50 -9.18
N HIS A 150 -3.99 21.50 -9.50
CA HIS A 150 -4.61 22.18 -10.66
C HIS A 150 -4.21 21.69 -12.07
N GLN A 151 -3.37 20.67 -12.21
CA GLN A 151 -2.98 20.12 -13.51
C GLN A 151 -3.84 18.91 -13.89
N ARG A 152 -4.82 19.12 -14.80
CA ARG A 152 -5.81 18.10 -15.22
C ARG A 152 -5.16 16.79 -15.65
N GLU A 153 -4.11 16.88 -16.47
CA GLU A 153 -3.41 15.71 -16.99
C GLU A 153 -2.74 14.89 -15.88
N ILE A 154 -2.21 15.56 -14.85
CA ILE A 154 -1.49 14.88 -13.77
C ILE A 154 -2.45 14.12 -12.87
N SER A 155 -3.62 14.67 -12.54
CA SER A 155 -4.63 13.97 -11.73
C SER A 155 -5.13 12.70 -12.42
N VAL A 156 -5.38 12.77 -13.74
CA VAL A 156 -5.81 11.61 -14.52
C VAL A 156 -4.67 10.57 -14.64
N LYS A 157 -3.44 11.01 -14.96
CA LYS A 157 -2.26 10.13 -15.02
C LYS A 157 -2.00 9.44 -13.67
N PHE A 158 -2.19 10.14 -12.55
CA PHE A 158 -2.06 9.59 -11.21
C PHE A 158 -3.08 8.47 -10.95
N PHE A 159 -4.35 8.73 -11.23
CA PHE A 159 -5.42 7.75 -11.02
C PHE A 159 -5.25 6.51 -11.91
N LEU A 160 -4.87 6.72 -13.18
CA LEU A 160 -4.57 5.61 -14.09
C LEU A 160 -3.42 4.72 -13.58
N LYS A 161 -2.33 5.32 -13.10
CA LYS A 161 -1.21 4.53 -12.52
C LYS A 161 -1.65 3.64 -11.36
N ILE A 162 -2.60 4.11 -10.54
CA ILE A 162 -3.16 3.34 -9.43
C ILE A 162 -4.06 2.23 -9.95
N ILE A 163 -4.98 2.54 -10.87
CA ILE A 163 -5.87 1.54 -11.48
C ILE A 163 -5.06 0.40 -12.07
N PHE A 164 -4.06 0.71 -12.90
CA PHE A 164 -3.26 -0.31 -13.56
C PHE A 164 -2.37 -1.13 -12.61
N ARG A 165 -2.05 -0.59 -11.44
CA ARG A 165 -1.32 -1.33 -10.40
C ARG A 165 -2.22 -2.30 -9.63
N VAL A 166 -3.44 -1.86 -9.29
CA VAL A 166 -4.29 -2.54 -8.31
C VAL A 166 -5.37 -3.38 -8.99
N VAL A 167 -6.07 -2.81 -9.95
CA VAL A 167 -7.30 -3.39 -10.52
C VAL A 167 -7.05 -4.72 -11.25
N PRO A 168 -6.03 -4.86 -12.13
CA PRO A 168 -5.84 -6.09 -12.89
C PRO A 168 -5.63 -7.34 -12.02
N ILE A 169 -4.79 -7.25 -10.99
CA ILE A 169 -4.49 -8.40 -10.14
C ILE A 169 -5.65 -8.70 -9.18
N TYR A 170 -6.35 -7.67 -8.68
CA TYR A 170 -7.58 -7.87 -7.92
C TYR A 170 -8.67 -8.55 -8.75
N TRP A 171 -8.84 -8.14 -10.02
CA TRP A 171 -9.77 -8.80 -10.94
C TRP A 171 -9.37 -10.25 -11.22
N PHE A 172 -8.08 -10.53 -11.36
CA PHE A 172 -7.59 -11.91 -11.51
C PHE A 172 -8.02 -12.77 -10.31
N TYR A 173 -7.73 -12.33 -9.08
CA TYR A 173 -8.09 -13.10 -7.88
C TYR A 173 -9.59 -13.19 -7.64
N THR A 174 -10.35 -12.14 -7.96
CA THR A 174 -11.82 -12.17 -7.87
C THR A 174 -12.40 -13.17 -8.88
N THR A 175 -11.89 -13.18 -10.11
CA THR A 175 -12.28 -14.15 -11.14
C THR A 175 -11.92 -15.58 -10.71
N LEU A 176 -10.72 -15.76 -10.14
CA LEU A 176 -10.28 -17.04 -9.60
C LEU A 176 -11.24 -17.53 -8.50
N THR A 177 -11.64 -16.68 -7.54
CA THR A 177 -12.64 -17.05 -6.53
C THR A 177 -13.95 -17.51 -7.17
N ILE A 178 -14.47 -16.78 -8.16
CA ILE A 178 -15.71 -17.14 -8.86
C ILE A 178 -15.57 -18.50 -9.54
N LEU A 179 -14.47 -18.73 -10.27
CA LEU A 179 -14.22 -20.00 -10.95
C LEU A 179 -14.13 -21.17 -9.97
N LEU A 180 -13.42 -21.00 -8.84
CA LEU A 180 -13.29 -22.04 -7.82
C LEU A 180 -14.64 -22.39 -7.20
N VAL A 181 -15.50 -21.39 -6.97
CA VAL A 181 -16.88 -21.59 -6.48
C VAL A 181 -17.76 -22.30 -7.51
N LEU A 182 -17.64 -21.96 -8.80
CA LEU A 182 -18.47 -22.55 -9.87
C LEU A 182 -18.07 -23.99 -10.25
N PHE A 183 -16.77 -24.29 -10.29
CA PHE A 183 -16.27 -25.56 -10.83
C PHE A 183 -16.10 -26.70 -9.81
N TYR A 184 -16.13 -26.43 -8.50
CA TYR A 184 -15.85 -27.47 -7.49
C TYR A 184 -16.78 -27.40 -6.27
N ASN A 185 -17.87 -28.17 -6.29
CA ASN A 185 -18.93 -28.07 -5.29
C ASN A 185 -18.67 -28.82 -3.96
N ASN A 186 -17.70 -29.75 -3.88
CA ASN A 186 -17.51 -30.61 -2.68
C ASN A 186 -16.19 -30.40 -1.91
N PHE A 187 -15.10 -30.06 -2.60
CA PHE A 187 -13.80 -29.81 -1.96
C PHE A 187 -13.63 -28.34 -1.57
N PHE A 188 -14.08 -27.42 -2.43
CA PHE A 188 -14.00 -25.97 -2.19
C PHE A 188 -15.13 -25.44 -1.29
N SER A 189 -16.31 -26.05 -1.28
CA SER A 189 -17.36 -25.72 -0.30
C SER A 189 -16.90 -25.95 1.15
N LYS A 190 -16.03 -26.95 1.35
CA LYS A 190 -15.26 -27.16 2.58
C LYS A 190 -14.11 -26.17 2.71
N MET A 191 -13.32 -25.91 1.67
CA MET A 191 -12.23 -24.91 1.72
C MET A 191 -12.69 -23.49 2.11
N PHE A 192 -13.96 -23.18 1.82
CA PHE A 192 -14.67 -21.97 2.20
C PHE A 192 -15.62 -22.18 3.40
N PHE A 193 -15.33 -23.14 4.30
CA PHE A 193 -16.15 -23.75 5.39
C PHE A 193 -17.03 -22.84 6.29
N THR A 194 -17.02 -21.52 6.12
CA THR A 194 -17.82 -20.56 6.92
C THR A 194 -18.99 -19.95 6.18
N PHE A 195 -19.39 -20.52 5.04
CA PHE A 195 -20.33 -19.88 4.14
C PHE A 195 -21.57 -20.75 3.89
N SER A 196 -22.69 -20.32 4.46
CA SER A 196 -24.01 -20.91 4.30
C SER A 196 -24.44 -20.97 2.84
N ALA A 197 -25.48 -21.76 2.52
CA ALA A 197 -26.12 -21.78 1.20
C ALA A 197 -26.47 -20.37 0.68
N SER A 198 -26.86 -19.46 1.58
CA SER A 198 -27.12 -18.05 1.25
C SER A 198 -25.90 -17.24 0.79
N PHE A 199 -24.67 -17.68 1.08
CA PHE A 199 -23.45 -17.08 0.53
C PHE A 199 -23.19 -17.54 -0.92
N PHE A 200 -23.44 -18.81 -1.23
CA PHE A 200 -23.37 -19.31 -2.60
C PHE A 200 -24.38 -18.57 -3.51
N ASP A 201 -25.59 -18.36 -3.01
CA ASP A 201 -26.62 -17.57 -3.70
C ASP A 201 -26.21 -16.09 -3.84
N ALA A 202 -25.52 -15.53 -2.84
CA ALA A 202 -25.04 -14.15 -2.88
C ALA A 202 -23.87 -13.94 -3.85
N ILE A 203 -22.93 -14.90 -3.96
CA ILE A 203 -21.78 -14.82 -4.87
C ILE A 203 -22.18 -15.07 -6.32
N THR A 204 -23.15 -15.95 -6.56
CA THR A 204 -23.66 -16.22 -7.92
C THR A 204 -24.58 -15.11 -8.44
N SER A 205 -25.01 -14.18 -7.58
CA SER A 205 -25.76 -13.01 -8.01
C SER A 205 -24.92 -12.08 -8.90
N MET A 206 -25.39 -11.83 -10.11
CA MET A 206 -24.79 -10.88 -11.06
C MET A 206 -24.55 -9.49 -10.45
N LYS A 207 -25.40 -9.08 -9.50
CA LYS A 207 -25.29 -7.79 -8.80
C LYS A 207 -24.06 -7.75 -7.88
N THR A 208 -23.79 -8.82 -7.15
CA THR A 208 -22.63 -8.92 -6.24
C THR A 208 -21.33 -9.02 -7.01
N ILE A 209 -21.33 -9.74 -8.14
CA ILE A 209 -20.19 -9.80 -9.07
C ILE A 209 -19.89 -8.38 -9.56
N PHE A 210 -20.87 -7.71 -10.16
CA PHE A 210 -20.69 -6.35 -10.66
C PHE A 210 -20.16 -5.40 -9.58
N TYR A 211 -20.76 -5.38 -8.40
CA TYR A 211 -20.30 -4.55 -7.29
C TYR A 211 -18.87 -4.87 -6.84
N SER A 212 -18.48 -6.15 -6.82
CA SER A 212 -17.13 -6.56 -6.44
C SER A 212 -16.06 -6.12 -7.44
N TYR A 213 -16.32 -6.15 -8.76
CA TYR A 213 -15.36 -5.69 -9.79
C TYR A 213 -15.20 -4.16 -9.83
N PHE A 214 -16.26 -3.42 -9.48
CA PHE A 214 -16.27 -1.95 -9.51
C PHE A 214 -15.98 -1.30 -8.15
N PHE A 215 -15.52 -2.06 -7.16
CA PHE A 215 -15.21 -1.58 -5.81
C PHE A 215 -16.38 -0.91 -5.09
N ILE A 216 -17.60 -1.39 -5.37
CA ILE A 216 -18.82 -0.91 -4.73
C ILE A 216 -19.16 -1.89 -3.60
N PRO A 217 -19.30 -1.43 -2.34
CA PRO A 217 -19.66 -2.32 -1.24
C PRO A 217 -21.02 -2.97 -1.48
N PRO A 218 -21.12 -4.32 -1.50
CA PRO A 218 -22.39 -4.98 -1.72
C PRO A 218 -23.31 -4.88 -0.50
N SER A 219 -24.59 -4.63 -0.77
CA SER A 219 -25.67 -4.65 0.23
C SER A 219 -26.32 -6.03 0.26
N SER A 220 -25.64 -7.04 0.80
CA SER A 220 -26.19 -8.39 0.97
C SER A 220 -26.52 -8.68 2.44
N SER A 221 -27.52 -9.53 2.69
CA SER A 221 -28.07 -9.83 4.02
C SER A 221 -27.15 -10.63 4.93
N PHE A 222 -26.12 -11.30 4.39
CA PHE A 222 -25.27 -12.22 5.15
C PHE A 222 -23.96 -11.59 5.64
N ARG A 223 -23.41 -10.64 4.87
CA ARG A 223 -22.26 -9.82 5.24
C ARG A 223 -22.40 -8.47 4.57
N LYS A 224 -22.95 -7.48 5.28
CA LYS A 224 -22.91 -6.08 4.82
C LYS A 224 -21.45 -5.76 4.50
N PHE A 225 -21.17 -5.20 3.32
CA PHE A 225 -19.89 -4.57 2.93
C PHE A 225 -18.77 -5.43 2.32
N TYR A 226 -18.77 -6.75 2.48
CA TYR A 226 -17.66 -7.58 1.98
C TYR A 226 -17.84 -7.97 0.49
N PRO A 227 -16.86 -7.69 -0.39
CA PRO A 227 -16.87 -8.19 -1.76
C PRO A 227 -16.56 -9.70 -1.81
N ILE A 228 -16.70 -10.30 -3.00
CA ILE A 228 -16.47 -11.74 -3.23
C ILE A 228 -15.12 -12.20 -2.69
N LEU A 229 -14.06 -11.43 -2.97
CA LEU A 229 -12.79 -11.57 -2.29
C LEU A 229 -12.89 -10.81 -0.96
N SER A 230 -13.02 -11.52 0.17
CA SER A 230 -13.29 -10.91 1.48
C SER A 230 -12.34 -9.76 1.82
N VAL A 231 -11.05 -9.92 1.53
CA VAL A 231 -9.99 -8.90 1.75
C VAL A 231 -10.15 -7.65 0.88
N GLY A 232 -11.02 -7.64 -0.13
CA GLY A 232 -11.29 -6.47 -0.98
C GLY A 232 -12.02 -5.32 -0.27
N TRP A 233 -12.52 -5.51 0.95
CA TRP A 233 -13.22 -4.44 1.68
C TRP A 233 -12.31 -3.22 1.95
N SER A 234 -11.04 -3.43 2.30
CA SER A 234 -10.08 -2.33 2.54
C SER A 234 -9.75 -1.59 1.26
N LEU A 235 -9.74 -2.32 0.15
CA LEU A 235 -9.48 -1.77 -1.18
C LEU A 235 -10.64 -0.89 -1.66
N ASN A 236 -11.89 -1.21 -1.30
CA ASN A 236 -13.03 -0.31 -1.53
C ASN A 236 -12.82 1.04 -0.82
N VAL A 237 -12.30 1.03 0.41
CA VAL A 237 -11.96 2.25 1.16
C VAL A 237 -10.81 3.01 0.50
N GLU A 238 -9.79 2.29 0.02
CA GLU A 238 -8.66 2.89 -0.69
C GLU A 238 -9.11 3.61 -1.97
N MET A 239 -9.98 2.97 -2.77
CA MET A 239 -10.58 3.56 -3.96
C MET A 239 -11.42 4.81 -3.62
N TYR A 240 -12.12 4.79 -2.49
CA TYR A 240 -12.83 5.97 -1.98
C TYR A 240 -11.86 7.13 -1.66
N PHE A 241 -10.74 6.88 -0.99
CA PHE A 241 -9.72 7.92 -0.76
C PHE A 241 -9.18 8.50 -2.06
N TYR A 242 -8.94 7.67 -3.07
CA TYR A 242 -8.45 8.14 -4.37
C TYR A 242 -9.45 9.03 -5.10
N ILE A 243 -10.76 8.73 -5.03
CA ILE A 243 -11.81 9.58 -5.61
C ILE A 243 -11.84 10.94 -4.92
N ILE A 244 -11.82 10.97 -3.58
CA ILE A 244 -11.81 12.22 -2.82
C ILE A 244 -10.54 13.01 -3.11
N LEU A 245 -9.38 12.36 -3.16
CA LEU A 245 -8.12 13.01 -3.48
C LEU A 245 -8.12 13.60 -4.89
N ALA A 246 -8.61 12.86 -5.89
CA ALA A 246 -8.71 13.36 -7.27
C ALA A 246 -9.61 14.61 -7.35
N PHE A 247 -10.71 14.62 -6.59
CA PHE A 247 -11.57 15.80 -6.43
C PHE A 247 -10.81 16.96 -5.78
N THR A 248 -10.14 16.72 -4.65
CA THR A 248 -9.37 17.75 -3.94
C THR A 248 -8.27 18.36 -4.80
N LEU A 249 -7.48 17.54 -5.51
CA LEU A 249 -6.41 18.04 -6.39
C LEU A 249 -6.93 18.89 -7.55
N ARG A 250 -8.17 18.65 -7.99
CA ARG A 250 -8.78 19.38 -9.09
C ARG A 250 -9.34 20.73 -8.65
N PHE A 251 -10.11 20.74 -7.56
CA PHE A 251 -10.96 21.87 -7.20
C PHE A 251 -10.41 22.69 -6.03
N ILE A 252 -9.60 22.09 -5.15
CA ILE A 252 -9.14 22.72 -3.92
C ILE A 252 -7.70 23.22 -4.10
N PRO A 253 -7.43 24.50 -3.81
CA PRO A 253 -6.06 25.02 -3.78
C PRO A 253 -5.18 24.27 -2.77
N GLU A 254 -3.90 24.09 -3.10
CA GLU A 254 -2.91 23.38 -2.27
C GLU A 254 -2.89 23.89 -0.81
N LYS A 255 -3.03 25.19 -0.61
CA LYS A 255 -3.06 25.81 0.73
C LYS A 255 -4.23 25.35 1.62
N TYR A 256 -5.34 24.92 1.02
CA TYR A 256 -6.54 24.44 1.72
C TYR A 256 -6.68 22.92 1.69
N PHE A 257 -5.75 22.20 1.04
CA PHE A 257 -5.79 20.75 0.90
C PHE A 257 -6.01 20.04 2.25
N LEU A 258 -5.14 20.32 3.22
CA LEU A 258 -5.18 19.65 4.51
C LEU A 258 -6.43 20.02 5.31
N LEU A 259 -6.83 21.30 5.26
CA LEU A 259 -8.04 21.75 5.92
C LEU A 259 -9.27 21.04 5.36
N PHE A 260 -9.39 20.93 4.03
CA PHE A 260 -10.49 20.23 3.37
C PHE A 260 -10.53 18.75 3.75
N ILE A 261 -9.40 18.04 3.72
CA ILE A 261 -9.33 16.61 4.07
C ILE A 261 -9.75 16.40 5.53
N ILE A 262 -9.24 17.21 6.45
CA ILE A 262 -9.61 17.12 7.87
C ILE A 262 -11.11 17.38 8.04
N THR A 263 -11.64 18.47 7.48
CA THR A 263 -13.05 18.83 7.67
C THR A 263 -13.98 17.83 7.02
N PHE A 264 -13.69 17.39 5.79
CA PHE A 264 -14.49 16.41 5.06
C PHE A 264 -14.58 15.08 5.81
N PHE A 265 -13.45 14.48 6.18
CA PHE A 265 -13.46 13.18 6.84
C PHE A 265 -13.99 13.25 8.28
N SER A 266 -13.71 14.34 9.02
CA SER A 266 -14.26 14.55 10.36
C SER A 266 -15.78 14.70 10.34
N LEU A 267 -16.32 15.51 9.41
CA LEU A 267 -17.77 15.68 9.24
C LEU A 267 -18.44 14.39 8.78
N SER A 268 -17.85 13.68 7.81
CA SER A 268 -18.39 12.41 7.33
C SER A 268 -18.43 11.33 8.42
N SER A 269 -17.39 11.23 9.26
CA SER A 269 -17.33 10.26 10.35
C SER A 269 -18.30 10.62 11.48
N SER A 270 -18.47 11.92 11.76
CA SER A 270 -19.44 12.41 12.75
C SER A 270 -20.89 12.11 12.33
N ALA A 271 -21.17 12.10 11.02
CA ALA A 271 -22.48 11.72 10.50
C ALA A 271 -22.86 10.27 10.84
N SER A 272 -21.89 9.39 11.10
CA SER A 272 -22.15 8.00 11.51
C SER A 272 -22.92 7.90 12.84
N ILE A 273 -22.82 8.91 13.72
CA ILE A 273 -23.52 8.93 15.01
C ILE A 273 -25.02 9.16 14.83
N PHE A 274 -25.40 9.87 13.78
CA PHE A 274 -26.79 10.29 13.53
C PHE A 274 -27.56 9.37 12.59
N ILE A 275 -26.87 8.46 11.89
CA ILE A 275 -27.46 7.61 10.86
C ILE A 275 -27.57 6.17 11.38
N ASN A 276 -28.79 5.76 11.71
CA ASN A 276 -29.09 4.38 12.09
C ASN A 276 -29.27 3.51 10.83
N ASN A 277 -28.55 2.39 10.74
CA ASN A 277 -28.57 1.45 9.61
C ASN A 277 -28.30 2.07 8.22
N PRO A 278 -27.12 2.68 8.01
CA PRO A 278 -26.74 3.16 6.69
C PRO A 278 -26.67 2.02 5.66
N GLY A 279 -27.04 2.30 4.40
CA GLY A 279 -26.74 1.41 3.28
C GLY A 279 -25.23 1.17 3.14
N ALA A 280 -24.81 0.17 2.37
CA ALA A 280 -23.40 -0.25 2.30
C ALA A 280 -22.43 0.88 1.85
N ILE A 281 -22.87 1.74 0.91
CA ILE A 281 -22.09 2.90 0.46
C ILE A 281 -22.04 4.00 1.54
N LEU A 282 -23.16 4.27 2.20
CA LEU A 282 -23.19 5.28 3.26
C LEU A 282 -22.35 4.84 4.46
N SER A 283 -22.35 3.54 4.76
CA SER A 283 -21.48 2.91 5.76
C SER A 283 -19.99 3.08 5.43
N LEU A 284 -19.62 3.11 4.15
CA LEU A 284 -18.25 3.37 3.71
C LEU A 284 -17.86 4.82 3.97
N ILE A 285 -18.73 5.75 3.55
CA ILE A 285 -18.49 7.19 3.61
C ILE A 285 -18.40 7.67 5.07
N THR A 286 -19.24 7.14 5.95
CA THR A 286 -19.26 7.54 7.36
C THR A 286 -18.34 6.71 8.25
N ALA A 287 -17.54 5.79 7.69
CA ALA A 287 -16.71 4.90 8.48
C ALA A 287 -15.63 5.68 9.27
N PRO A 288 -15.56 5.53 10.62
CA PRO A 288 -14.56 6.20 11.44
C PRO A 288 -13.10 5.87 11.06
N ILE A 289 -12.89 4.72 10.41
CA ILE A 289 -11.57 4.27 9.89
C ILE A 289 -10.96 5.26 8.88
N CYS A 290 -11.78 6.07 8.21
CA CYS A 290 -11.33 7.12 7.32
C CYS A 290 -10.56 8.24 8.05
N LEU A 291 -10.69 8.38 9.38
CA LEU A 291 -9.92 9.34 10.16
C LEU A 291 -8.44 8.94 10.26
N GLU A 292 -8.12 7.65 10.18
CA GLU A 292 -6.74 7.16 10.21
C GLU A 292 -5.97 7.61 8.96
N PHE A 293 -6.66 7.70 7.82
CA PHE A 293 -6.13 8.31 6.60
C PHE A 293 -5.76 9.79 6.80
N VAL A 294 -6.54 10.53 7.60
CA VAL A 294 -6.23 11.93 7.95
C VAL A 294 -4.95 12.02 8.78
N PHE A 295 -4.73 11.11 9.73
CA PHE A 295 -3.47 11.04 10.48
C PHE A 295 -2.27 10.80 9.55
N GLY A 296 -2.42 9.91 8.57
CA GLY A 296 -1.44 9.72 7.50
C GLY A 296 -1.13 11.00 6.73
N CYS A 297 -2.17 11.73 6.31
CA CYS A 297 -2.03 13.00 5.59
C CYS A 297 -1.30 14.05 6.43
N LEU A 298 -1.62 14.14 7.73
CA LEU A 298 -0.96 15.05 8.66
C LEU A 298 0.54 14.78 8.76
N ILE A 299 0.94 13.50 8.91
CA ILE A 299 2.34 13.09 8.94
C ILE A 299 3.03 13.43 7.62
N GLY A 300 2.36 13.20 6.49
CA GLY A 300 2.88 13.54 5.16
C GLY A 300 3.16 15.04 5.00
N VAL A 301 2.22 15.90 5.41
CA VAL A 301 2.41 17.35 5.36
C VAL A 301 3.53 17.77 6.32
N TRP A 302 3.59 17.18 7.51
CA TRP A 302 4.63 17.45 8.49
C TRP A 302 6.02 17.11 7.95
N TYR A 303 6.14 15.96 7.27
CA TYR A 303 7.36 15.53 6.59
C TYR A 303 7.76 16.50 5.46
N LEU A 304 6.80 16.94 4.64
CA LEU A 304 7.05 17.85 3.51
C LEU A 304 7.42 19.28 3.92
N LYS A 305 6.92 19.75 5.08
CA LYS A 305 7.28 21.06 5.64
C LYS A 305 8.74 21.14 6.10
N GLY A 306 9.48 20.03 6.08
CA GLY A 306 10.89 20.01 6.42
C GLY A 306 11.16 20.06 7.92
N VAL A 307 10.19 19.73 8.77
CA VAL A 307 10.46 19.61 10.21
C VAL A 307 11.42 18.44 10.43
N ASP A 308 12.50 18.72 11.16
CA ASP A 308 13.51 17.73 11.54
C ASP A 308 13.32 17.38 13.01
N LEU A 309 12.96 16.12 13.27
CA LEU A 309 12.94 15.59 14.63
C LEU A 309 14.31 15.03 14.97
N THR A 310 14.73 15.24 16.22
CA THR A 310 15.95 14.62 16.73
C THR A 310 15.76 13.10 16.82
N VAL A 311 16.86 12.34 16.73
CA VAL A 311 16.84 10.87 16.87
C VAL A 311 16.12 10.44 18.17
N LYS A 312 16.29 11.17 19.27
CA LYS A 312 15.61 10.89 20.55
C LYS A 312 14.10 11.05 20.43
N GLN A 313 13.62 12.13 19.80
CA GLN A 313 12.19 12.37 19.59
C GLN A 313 11.58 11.34 18.63
N SER A 314 12.27 10.98 17.54
CA SER A 314 11.79 9.96 16.62
C SER A 314 11.71 8.58 17.26
N LYS A 315 12.71 8.19 18.07
CA LYS A 315 12.66 6.95 18.87
C LYS A 315 11.55 6.99 19.91
N LEU A 316 11.34 8.13 20.57
CA LEU A 316 10.25 8.29 21.53
C LEU A 316 8.90 8.04 20.85
N LEU A 317 8.63 8.69 19.71
CA LEU A 317 7.39 8.46 18.94
C LEU A 317 7.20 7.01 18.50
N PHE A 318 8.27 6.37 18.03
CA PHE A 318 8.22 4.97 17.60
C PHE A 318 7.89 4.04 18.76
N TRP A 319 8.63 4.16 19.88
CA TRP A 319 8.44 3.29 21.04
C TRP A 319 7.16 3.60 21.81
N THR A 320 6.67 4.83 21.81
CA THR A 320 5.33 5.12 22.36
C THR A 320 4.25 4.48 21.53
N GLY A 321 4.34 4.51 20.20
CA GLY A 321 3.44 3.76 19.32
C GLY A 321 3.44 2.26 19.65
N VAL A 322 4.61 1.64 19.71
CA VAL A 322 4.77 0.21 20.06
C VAL A 322 4.24 -0.11 21.47
N ALA A 323 4.54 0.74 22.45
CA ALA A 323 4.08 0.56 23.83
C ALA A 323 2.56 0.70 23.93
N SER A 324 1.95 1.66 23.25
CA SER A 324 0.49 1.82 23.21
C SER A 324 -0.20 0.60 22.59
N ILE A 325 0.34 0.06 21.49
CA ILE A 325 -0.15 -1.17 20.86
C ILE A 325 -0.04 -2.35 21.83
N SER A 326 1.13 -2.51 22.45
CA SER A 326 1.38 -3.58 23.41
C SER A 326 0.43 -3.49 24.60
N THR A 327 0.24 -2.30 25.15
CA THR A 327 -0.68 -2.02 26.26
C THR A 327 -2.11 -2.41 25.89
N TYR A 328 -2.58 -2.06 24.69
CA TYR A 328 -3.92 -2.43 24.24
C TYR A 328 -4.11 -3.95 24.20
N ILE A 329 -3.13 -4.69 23.68
CA ILE A 329 -3.14 -6.17 23.66
C ILE A 329 -3.17 -6.74 25.07
N PHE A 330 -2.33 -6.21 25.98
CA PHE A 330 -2.20 -6.71 27.35
C PHE A 330 -3.44 -6.44 28.22
N PHE A 331 -4.16 -5.33 28.00
CA PHE A 331 -5.25 -4.90 28.89
C PHE A 331 -6.66 -5.15 28.36
N GLN A 332 -6.83 -5.73 27.17
CA GLN A 332 -8.15 -6.09 26.60
C GLN A 332 -9.24 -5.01 26.75
N TYR A 333 -8.97 -3.78 26.27
CA TYR A 333 -10.01 -2.75 26.27
C TYR A 333 -11.04 -2.98 25.14
N PRO A 334 -12.34 -2.80 25.41
CA PRO A 334 -13.30 -3.79 25.91
C PRO A 334 -13.71 -4.86 24.87
N GLN A 335 -14.19 -6.01 25.37
CA GLN A 335 -14.83 -7.08 24.60
C GLN A 335 -15.99 -6.55 23.74
N TYR A 336 -15.93 -6.79 22.43
CA TYR A 336 -17.00 -6.51 21.48
C TYR A 336 -18.19 -7.46 21.72
N SER A 337 -19.16 -7.00 22.51
CA SER A 337 -20.49 -7.61 22.56
C SER A 337 -21.38 -7.02 21.46
N GLY A 338 -21.46 -7.69 20.31
CA GLY A 338 -22.61 -7.58 19.42
C GLY A 338 -22.37 -6.97 18.04
N THR A 339 -22.76 -7.75 17.02
CA THR A 339 -23.44 -7.42 15.73
C THR A 339 -23.04 -6.23 14.85
N LEU A 340 -22.25 -5.25 15.31
CA LEU A 340 -21.67 -4.20 14.47
C LEU A 340 -20.30 -4.65 13.97
N ALA A 341 -20.06 -4.42 12.69
CA ALA A 341 -18.80 -4.72 12.05
C ALA A 341 -17.63 -3.96 12.70
N TRP A 342 -16.50 -4.65 12.92
CA TRP A 342 -15.28 -4.15 13.57
C TRP A 342 -14.72 -2.81 13.04
N TRP A 343 -15.10 -2.38 11.83
CA TRP A 343 -14.67 -1.11 11.22
C TRP A 343 -15.62 0.09 11.46
N GLN A 344 -16.79 -0.14 12.07
CA GLN A 344 -17.79 0.90 12.36
C GLN A 344 -17.72 1.42 13.80
N ASP A 345 -16.81 0.86 14.61
CA ASP A 345 -16.65 1.30 15.98
C ASP A 345 -16.12 2.74 16.04
N SER A 346 -16.89 3.59 16.73
CA SER A 346 -16.66 5.02 16.84
C SER A 346 -15.38 5.37 17.61
N VAL A 347 -14.86 4.45 18.44
CA VAL A 347 -13.63 4.69 19.22
C VAL A 347 -12.39 4.01 18.64
N ARG A 348 -12.53 3.23 17.57
CA ARG A 348 -11.44 2.43 16.98
C ARG A 348 -10.21 3.25 16.62
N PHE A 349 -10.41 4.45 16.07
CA PHE A 349 -9.31 5.31 15.64
C PHE A 349 -8.43 5.79 16.82
N PHE A 350 -8.95 5.81 18.05
CA PHE A 350 -8.16 6.11 19.25
C PHE A 350 -7.21 4.96 19.61
N TRP A 351 -7.70 3.73 19.55
CA TRP A 351 -6.97 2.54 20.02
C TRP A 351 -6.01 1.97 18.97
N TRP A 352 -6.39 2.02 17.69
CA TRP A 352 -5.57 1.46 16.60
C TRP A 352 -4.96 2.55 15.71
N GLY A 353 -5.72 3.61 15.43
CA GLY A 353 -5.30 4.69 14.55
C GLY A 353 -4.16 5.55 15.12
N ILE A 354 -4.29 6.05 16.35
CA ILE A 354 -3.27 6.90 16.97
C ILE A 354 -1.94 6.14 17.16
N PRO A 355 -1.91 4.90 17.70
CA PRO A 355 -0.64 4.19 17.83
C PRO A 355 0.01 3.87 16.49
N SER A 356 -0.78 3.54 15.46
CA SER A 356 -0.28 3.34 14.09
C SER A 356 0.31 4.62 13.50
N ALA A 357 -0.32 5.76 13.74
CA ALA A 357 0.19 7.08 13.34
C ALA A 357 1.51 7.43 14.03
N LEU A 358 1.62 7.17 15.33
CA LEU A 358 2.87 7.39 16.10
C LEU A 358 4.00 6.49 15.60
N LEU A 359 3.70 5.21 15.33
CA LEU A 359 4.65 4.24 14.82
C LEU A 359 5.19 4.66 13.44
N ILE A 360 4.30 5.05 12.52
CA ILE A 360 4.69 5.52 11.18
C ILE A 360 5.47 6.83 11.24
N ALA A 361 5.01 7.81 12.03
CA ALA A 361 5.73 9.07 12.21
C ALA A 361 7.14 8.81 12.76
N GLY A 362 7.26 8.01 13.82
CA GLY A 362 8.52 7.63 14.42
C GLY A 362 9.48 6.99 13.40
N ALA A 363 8.99 6.03 12.61
CA ALA A 363 9.80 5.34 11.61
C ALA A 363 10.29 6.27 10.48
N VAL A 364 9.38 7.08 9.92
CA VAL A 364 9.70 8.02 8.82
C VAL A 364 10.71 9.08 9.26
N PHE A 365 10.49 9.69 10.43
CA PHE A 365 11.39 10.74 10.92
C PHE A 365 12.72 10.16 11.42
N LEU A 366 12.74 8.93 11.93
CA LEU A 366 13.99 8.24 12.29
C LEU A 366 14.85 7.95 11.05
N GLU A 367 14.23 7.49 9.96
CA GLU A 367 14.92 7.34 8.67
C GLU A 367 15.48 8.68 8.18
N LYS A 368 14.69 9.75 8.25
CA LYS A 368 15.14 11.09 7.87
C LYS A 368 16.35 11.56 8.69
N ALA A 369 16.40 11.25 9.99
CA ALA A 369 17.45 11.67 10.90
C ALA A 369 18.75 10.85 10.80
N ILE A 370 18.67 9.56 10.44
CA ILE A 370 19.81 8.62 10.46
C ILE A 370 20.26 8.20 9.04
N ASP A 371 19.46 8.51 8.00
CA ASP A 371 19.56 7.94 6.64
C ASP A 371 19.63 6.40 6.67
N TYR A 372 18.80 5.81 7.55
CA TYR A 372 18.75 4.38 7.76
C TYR A 372 18.10 3.65 6.58
N LYS A 373 18.76 2.59 6.11
CA LYS A 373 18.20 1.66 5.11
C LYS A 373 17.86 0.33 5.79
N PRO A 374 16.57 -0.08 5.82
CA PRO A 374 16.16 -1.41 6.25
C PRO A 374 16.83 -2.51 5.42
N HIS A 375 16.92 -3.70 6.03
CA HIS A 375 17.46 -4.88 5.38
C HIS A 375 16.71 -5.24 4.09
N SER A 376 17.43 -5.74 3.08
CA SER A 376 16.89 -6.06 1.74
C SER A 376 15.69 -7.01 1.77
N PHE A 377 15.67 -7.95 2.71
CA PHE A 377 14.53 -8.85 2.94
C PHE A 377 13.23 -8.10 3.28
N LEU A 378 13.28 -7.10 4.17
CA LEU A 378 12.11 -6.32 4.55
C LEU A 378 11.60 -5.45 3.39
N LEU A 379 12.52 -4.94 2.57
CA LEU A 379 12.18 -4.21 1.35
C LEU A 379 11.51 -5.14 0.33
N SER A 380 12.03 -6.36 0.17
CA SER A 380 11.43 -7.38 -0.69
C SER A 380 10.01 -7.74 -0.22
N LEU A 381 9.82 -7.98 1.08
CA LEU A 381 8.49 -8.22 1.66
C LEU A 381 7.53 -7.05 1.41
N GLY A 382 8.04 -5.82 1.53
CA GLY A 382 7.28 -4.60 1.22
C GLY A 382 6.84 -4.51 -0.24
N ASN A 383 7.70 -4.91 -1.17
CA ASN A 383 7.37 -4.94 -2.59
C ASN A 383 6.35 -6.03 -2.94
N THR A 384 6.37 -7.15 -2.22
CA THR A 384 5.44 -8.28 -2.44
C THR A 384 4.17 -8.19 -1.60
N SER A 385 4.01 -7.14 -0.78
CA SER A 385 2.96 -7.04 0.24
C SER A 385 1.56 -7.15 -0.35
N TYR A 386 1.36 -6.64 -1.57
CA TYR A 386 0.05 -6.66 -2.23
C TYR A 386 -0.33 -8.05 -2.72
N SER A 387 0.59 -8.76 -3.38
CA SER A 387 0.41 -10.17 -3.72
C SER A 387 0.19 -11.06 -2.48
N ILE A 388 0.95 -10.86 -1.40
CA ILE A 388 0.73 -11.57 -0.12
C ILE A 388 -0.70 -11.33 0.38
N TYR A 389 -1.16 -10.07 0.35
CA TYR A 389 -2.50 -9.69 0.79
C TYR A 389 -3.62 -10.33 -0.04
N LEU A 390 -3.44 -10.56 -1.34
CA LEU A 390 -4.51 -11.16 -2.16
C LEU A 390 -4.52 -12.69 -2.10
N ILE A 391 -3.35 -13.34 -2.08
CA ILE A 391 -3.28 -14.81 -2.19
C ILE A 391 -3.46 -15.53 -0.85
N HIS A 392 -3.14 -14.89 0.28
CA HIS A 392 -3.07 -15.60 1.56
C HIS A 392 -4.38 -16.31 1.93
N MET A 393 -5.55 -15.72 1.66
CA MET A 393 -6.82 -16.38 1.96
C MET A 393 -6.97 -17.72 1.23
N PHE A 394 -6.52 -17.82 -0.02
CA PHE A 394 -6.56 -19.09 -0.77
C PHE A 394 -5.60 -20.13 -0.17
N VAL A 395 -4.40 -19.69 0.21
CA VAL A 395 -3.36 -20.54 0.80
C VAL A 395 -3.80 -21.06 2.17
N LEU A 396 -4.30 -20.17 3.02
CA LEU A 396 -4.78 -20.52 4.35
C LEU A 396 -5.96 -21.49 4.25
N SER A 397 -6.95 -21.18 3.42
CA SER A 397 -8.09 -22.07 3.18
C SER A 397 -7.65 -23.46 2.68
N PHE A 398 -6.66 -23.52 1.78
CA PHE A 398 -6.10 -24.80 1.30
C PHE A 398 -5.38 -25.59 2.39
N ILE A 399 -4.52 -24.92 3.19
CA ILE A 399 -3.79 -25.55 4.29
C ILE A 399 -4.75 -26.08 5.35
N MET A 400 -5.77 -25.30 5.72
CA MET A 400 -6.77 -25.73 6.70
C MET A 400 -7.53 -26.97 6.21
N THR A 401 -7.97 -26.99 4.95
CA THR A 401 -8.64 -28.18 4.39
C THR A 401 -7.74 -29.40 4.41
N LEU A 402 -6.47 -29.28 4.00
CA LEU A 402 -5.53 -30.40 4.07
C LEU A 402 -5.31 -30.89 5.50
N TRP A 403 -5.21 -29.97 6.46
CA TRP A 403 -4.99 -30.31 7.86
C TRP A 403 -6.14 -31.14 8.44
N PHE A 404 -7.39 -30.82 8.04
CA PHE A 404 -8.58 -31.56 8.46
C PHE A 404 -8.82 -32.84 7.66
N ASP A 405 -8.87 -32.78 6.33
CA ASP A 405 -9.24 -33.92 5.49
C ASP A 405 -8.23 -35.08 5.60
N LEU A 406 -6.96 -34.77 5.90
CA LEU A 406 -5.90 -35.77 6.12
C LEU A 406 -5.74 -36.17 7.59
N ASN A 407 -6.61 -35.71 8.49
CA ASN A 407 -6.54 -35.92 9.94
C ASN A 407 -5.19 -35.52 10.58
N LEU A 408 -4.50 -34.54 9.99
CA LEU A 408 -3.20 -34.06 10.47
C LEU A 408 -3.30 -33.29 11.79
N HIS A 409 -4.51 -32.96 12.25
CA HIS A 409 -4.77 -32.39 13.57
C HIS A 409 -4.25 -33.25 14.73
N GLN A 410 -4.06 -34.56 14.51
CA GLN A 410 -3.50 -35.46 15.52
C GLN A 410 -1.96 -35.44 15.56
N LEU A 411 -1.31 -34.98 14.49
CA LEU A 411 0.15 -35.04 14.31
C LEU A 411 0.82 -33.67 14.42
N ILE A 412 0.14 -32.61 13.98
CA ILE A 412 0.69 -31.26 13.88
C ILE A 412 -0.02 -30.38 14.92
N PRO A 413 0.70 -29.90 15.95
CA PRO A 413 0.15 -28.91 16.89
C PRO A 413 -0.27 -27.63 16.16
N ILE A 414 -1.34 -26.99 16.66
CA ILE A 414 -1.87 -25.74 16.10
C ILE A 414 -0.80 -24.65 15.99
N ASP A 415 0.09 -24.55 16.98
CA ASP A 415 1.15 -23.54 16.97
C ASP A 415 2.13 -23.71 15.80
N LEU A 416 2.43 -24.97 15.45
CA LEU A 416 3.26 -25.29 14.29
C LEU A 416 2.49 -25.04 12.99
N LEU A 417 1.18 -25.30 12.96
CA LEU A 417 0.32 -24.99 11.82
C LEU A 417 0.27 -23.49 11.53
N ILE A 418 0.21 -22.64 12.56
CA ILE A 418 0.25 -21.17 12.41
C ILE A 418 1.55 -20.75 11.72
N LEU A 419 2.69 -21.27 12.19
CA LEU A 419 3.99 -20.95 11.62
C LEU A 419 4.12 -21.43 10.17
N ILE A 420 3.69 -22.66 9.88
CA ILE A 420 3.68 -23.21 8.52
C ILE A 420 2.80 -22.36 7.61
N SER A 421 1.57 -22.05 8.06
CA SER A 421 0.61 -21.23 7.30
C SER A 421 1.16 -19.84 6.99
N TRP A 422 1.84 -19.23 7.95
CA TRP A 422 2.48 -17.93 7.77
C TRP A 422 3.60 -17.96 6.74
N VAL A 423 4.54 -18.91 6.86
CA VAL A 423 5.69 -19.05 5.94
C VAL A 423 5.23 -19.41 4.53
N VAL A 424 4.29 -20.34 4.39
CA VAL A 424 3.76 -20.76 3.09
C VAL A 424 2.99 -19.62 2.42
N SER A 425 2.22 -18.84 3.18
CA SER A 425 1.49 -17.68 2.64
C SER A 425 2.43 -16.58 2.15
N ILE A 426 3.51 -16.28 2.88
CA ILE A 426 4.53 -15.31 2.45
C ILE A 426 5.22 -15.80 1.16
N THR A 427 5.59 -17.09 1.13
CA THR A 427 6.26 -17.70 -0.03
C THR A 427 5.35 -17.70 -1.26
N ALA A 428 4.08 -18.08 -1.09
CA ALA A 428 3.08 -18.04 -2.16
C ALA A 428 2.83 -16.61 -2.67
N GLY A 429 2.80 -15.62 -1.77
CA GLY A 429 2.72 -14.20 -2.14
C GLY A 429 3.93 -13.73 -2.93
N TYR A 430 5.14 -14.18 -2.55
CA TYR A 430 6.35 -13.89 -3.31
C TYR A 430 6.33 -14.52 -4.71
N CYS A 431 5.90 -15.77 -4.83
CA CYS A 431 5.73 -16.44 -6.12
C CYS A 431 4.69 -15.72 -7.00
N SER A 432 3.54 -15.35 -6.45
CA SER A 432 2.53 -14.55 -7.14
C SER A 432 3.10 -13.22 -7.65
N TYR A 433 3.89 -12.54 -6.82
CA TYR A 433 4.49 -11.26 -7.21
C TYR A 433 5.37 -11.38 -8.45
N ILE A 434 6.22 -12.42 -8.50
CA ILE A 434 7.13 -12.64 -9.63
C ILE A 434 6.38 -13.09 -10.89
N ILE A 435 5.37 -13.94 -10.74
CA ILE A 435 4.68 -14.58 -11.88
C ILE A 435 3.59 -13.68 -12.46
N LEU A 436 2.86 -12.96 -11.60
CA LEU A 436 1.66 -12.22 -11.99
C LEU A 436 1.86 -10.71 -11.87
N GLU A 437 2.18 -10.21 -10.66
CA GLU A 437 2.16 -8.77 -10.38
C GLU A 437 3.22 -8.01 -11.18
N LYS A 438 4.48 -8.44 -11.08
CA LYS A 438 5.62 -7.76 -11.69
C LYS A 438 5.55 -7.75 -13.23
N PRO A 439 5.31 -8.88 -13.93
CA PRO A 439 5.22 -8.87 -15.39
C PRO A 439 4.04 -8.03 -15.90
N LEU A 440 2.93 -8.03 -15.16
CA LEU A 440 1.74 -7.26 -15.54
C LEU A 440 2.00 -5.76 -15.44
N ILE A 441 2.66 -5.31 -14.36
CA ILE A 441 3.06 -3.90 -14.20
C ILE A 441 4.07 -3.51 -15.29
N GLU A 442 5.07 -4.34 -15.55
CA GLU A 442 6.07 -4.10 -16.61
C GLU A 442 5.41 -4.00 -17.99
N TYR A 443 4.52 -4.94 -18.33
CA TYR A 443 3.77 -4.94 -19.58
C TYR A 443 2.91 -3.68 -19.74
N LEU A 444 2.12 -3.33 -18.72
CA LEU A 444 1.26 -2.16 -18.76
C LEU A 444 2.09 -0.87 -18.85
N SER A 445 3.18 -0.76 -18.11
CA SER A 445 4.06 0.42 -18.14
C SER A 445 4.83 0.58 -19.46
N SER A 446 5.09 -0.52 -20.19
CA SER A 446 5.82 -0.51 -21.46
C SER A 446 4.95 -0.16 -22.68
N ASN A 447 3.63 -0.32 -22.58
CA ASN A 447 2.71 -0.04 -23.69
C ASN A 447 2.37 1.46 -23.79
N SER A 448 2.60 2.03 -24.97
CA SER A 448 2.55 3.46 -25.33
C SER A 448 1.23 4.20 -25.11
N LEU A 449 0.15 3.49 -24.74
CA LEU A 449 -1.13 4.11 -24.37
C LEU A 449 -1.01 5.04 -23.15
N PHE A 450 0.02 4.82 -22.31
CA PHE A 450 0.37 5.68 -21.16
C PHE A 450 0.98 7.04 -21.54
N LEU A 451 1.58 7.15 -22.73
CA LEU A 451 2.13 8.41 -23.25
C LEU A 451 1.09 9.16 -24.10
N SER A 452 0.26 8.43 -24.86
CA SER A 452 -0.66 9.04 -25.84
C SER A 452 -1.91 9.69 -25.26
N LEU A 453 -2.32 9.33 -24.03
CA LEU A 453 -3.53 9.90 -23.40
C LEU A 453 -3.37 11.36 -22.92
N GLY A 454 -2.17 11.94 -23.07
CA GLY A 454 -1.89 13.36 -22.80
C GLY A 454 -1.73 14.24 -24.04
N GLU A 455 -1.52 13.68 -25.23
CA GLU A 455 -1.22 14.50 -26.42
C GLU A 455 -2.46 14.93 -27.22
N LYS A 456 -3.61 14.29 -27.02
CA LYS A 456 -4.82 14.56 -27.83
C LYS A 456 -5.67 15.77 -27.38
N SER A 457 -5.21 16.61 -26.46
CA SER A 457 -5.95 17.84 -26.07
C SER A 457 -5.28 19.15 -26.46
N ARG A 458 -4.51 19.16 -27.55
CA ARG A 458 -4.17 20.40 -28.28
C ARG A 458 -4.59 20.25 -29.74
N VAL A 459 -5.87 20.49 -29.99
CA VAL A 459 -6.37 21.10 -31.23
C VAL A 459 -7.31 22.21 -30.82
#